data_AF-A0A8T0KE50-F1
#
_entry.id   AF-A0A8T0KE50-F1
#
_cell.length_a   1.000
_cell.length_b   1.000
_cell.length_c   1.000
_cell.angle_alpha   90.00
_cell.angle_beta   90.00
_cell.angle_gamma   90.00
#
_symmetry.space_group_name_H-M   'P 1'
#
loop_
_entity.id
_entity.type
_entity.pdbx_description
1 polymer ?
#
loop_
_entity_poly.entity_id
_entity_poly.type
_entity_poly.pdbx_seq_one_letter_code
_entity_poly.pdbx_strand_id
1 'polypeptide(L)'
;MGIFLSSTPSSSVNFTIGVLEERMMLSGLHTVADIFCCCCGQIVGWKYESAHERSQKYKEGKFVLESRGRIVDEIDFTAEFHIESCVSMSDAEDA
;
A
#
# COMPACT_ATOMS: atom_id res chain seq x y z
N MET A 1 19.82 -36.37 8.98
CA MET A 1 18.64 -35.87 9.73
C MET A 1 18.71 -34.35 9.72
N GLY A 2 17.83 -33.68 8.97
CA GLY A 2 17.59 -32.22 9.01
C GLY A 2 18.72 -31.35 8.45
N ILE A 3 18.49 -30.29 7.71
CA ILE A 3 17.28 -29.47 7.49
C ILE A 3 17.35 -28.93 6.07
N PHE A 4 16.34 -29.22 5.24
CA PHE A 4 16.14 -28.45 4.02
C PHE A 4 15.63 -27.08 4.46
N LEU A 5 16.49 -26.05 4.38
CA LEU A 5 16.01 -24.68 4.38
C LEU A 5 15.26 -24.50 3.05
N SER A 6 13.97 -24.82 3.04
CA SER A 6 13.09 -24.40 1.96
C SER A 6 13.06 -22.87 2.03
N SER A 7 13.89 -22.22 1.23
CA SER A 7 13.76 -20.81 0.91
C SER A 7 12.33 -20.60 0.43
N THR A 8 11.45 -20.15 1.32
CA THR A 8 10.11 -19.74 0.96
C THR A 8 10.26 -18.67 -0.10
N PRO A 9 9.70 -18.81 -1.31
CA PRO A 9 9.66 -17.69 -2.23
C PRO A 9 8.80 -16.62 -1.57
N SER A 10 9.44 -15.64 -0.95
CA SER A 10 8.79 -14.40 -0.54
C SER A 10 8.35 -13.74 -1.84
N SER A 11 7.13 -14.05 -2.28
CA SER A 11 6.50 -13.39 -3.41
C SER A 11 6.20 -11.96 -2.97
N SER A 12 7.22 -11.10 -2.98
CA SER A 12 7.06 -9.67 -2.80
C SER A 12 6.24 -9.18 -3.98
N VAL A 13 4.98 -8.87 -3.72
CA VAL A 13 4.05 -8.41 -4.75
C VAL A 13 4.14 -6.89 -4.80
N ASN A 14 4.71 -6.36 -5.89
CA ASN A 14 4.83 -4.93 -6.07
C ASN A 14 3.48 -4.31 -6.46
N PHE A 15 3.20 -3.11 -5.97
CA PHE A 15 2.06 -2.28 -6.37
C PHE A 15 2.56 -0.88 -6.77
N THR A 16 1.79 -0.22 -7.63
CA THR A 16 2.05 1.15 -8.07
C THR A 16 0.91 2.03 -7.59
N ILE A 17 1.25 3.18 -7.00
CA ILE A 17 0.27 4.22 -6.69
C ILE A 17 0.08 5.08 -7.94
N GLY A 18 -1.18 5.23 -8.35
CA GLY A 18 -1.59 6.02 -9.49
C GLY A 18 -1.64 7.52 -9.19
N VAL A 19 -2.32 8.23 -10.08
CA VAL A 19 -2.49 9.68 -9.97
C VAL A 19 -3.45 10.00 -8.82
N LEU A 20 -3.18 11.11 -8.15
CA LEU A 20 -4.08 11.71 -7.17
C LEU A 20 -5.33 12.23 -7.88
N GLU A 21 -6.48 11.70 -7.51
CA GLU A 21 -7.77 12.13 -8.03
C GLU A 21 -8.67 12.61 -6.89
N GLU A 22 -9.39 13.69 -7.15
CA GLU A 22 -10.42 14.16 -6.23
C GLU A 22 -11.74 13.43 -6.51
N ARG A 23 -12.19 12.64 -5.54
CA ARG A 23 -13.41 11.83 -5.64
C ARG A 23 -14.43 12.31 -4.61
N MET A 24 -15.63 12.61 -5.09
CA MET A 24 -16.76 12.96 -4.23
C MET A 24 -17.38 11.67 -3.68
N MET A 25 -17.37 11.52 -2.36
CA MET A 25 -17.94 10.37 -1.64
C MET A 25 -19.09 10.82 -0.74
N LEU A 26 -19.79 9.86 -0.13
CA LEU A 26 -20.85 10.15 0.85
C LEU A 26 -20.37 11.02 2.01
N SER A 27 -19.10 10.87 2.41
CA SER A 27 -18.47 11.68 3.47
C SER A 27 -17.87 13.01 3.00
N GLY A 28 -18.07 13.39 1.73
CA GLY A 28 -17.53 14.63 1.14
C GLY A 28 -16.40 14.42 0.14
N LEU A 29 -15.69 15.51 -0.18
CA LEU A 29 -14.58 15.53 -1.15
C LEU A 29 -13.30 14.95 -0.53
N HIS A 30 -12.72 13.95 -1.18
CA HIS A 30 -11.49 13.30 -0.77
C HIS A 30 -10.51 13.23 -1.94
N THR A 31 -9.24 13.48 -1.68
CA THR A 31 -8.15 13.16 -2.60
C THR A 31 -7.75 11.72 -2.35
N VAL A 32 -7.87 10.88 -3.37
CA VAL A 32 -7.53 9.46 -3.32
C VAL A 32 -6.52 9.14 -4.42
N ALA A 33 -5.73 8.09 -4.23
CA ALA A 33 -4.83 7.56 -5.25
C ALA A 33 -5.14 6.09 -5.49
N ASP A 34 -5.45 5.72 -6.73
CA ASP A 34 -5.74 4.33 -7.08
C ASP A 34 -4.46 3.48 -7.02
N ILE A 35 -4.58 2.21 -6.62
CA ILE A 35 -3.47 1.29 -6.43
C ILE A 35 -3.57 0.18 -7.47
N PHE A 36 -2.51 0.02 -8.24
CA PHE A 36 -2.40 -0.93 -9.33
C PHE A 36 -1.47 -2.07 -8.95
N CYS A 37 -1.88 -3.30 -9.22
CA CYS A 37 -1.00 -4.45 -9.07
C CYS A 37 0.04 -4.46 -10.19
N CYS A 38 1.34 -4.53 -9.86
CA CYS A 38 2.39 -4.59 -10.88
C CYS A 38 2.38 -5.91 -11.66
N CYS A 39 1.77 -6.97 -11.11
CA CYS A 39 1.72 -8.28 -11.75
C CYS A 39 0.66 -8.36 -12.86
N CYS A 40 -0.51 -7.75 -12.68
CA CYS A 40 -1.61 -7.82 -13.65
C CYS A 40 -2.06 -6.46 -14.21
N GLY A 41 -1.54 -5.35 -13.68
CA GLY A 41 -1.91 -3.99 -14.09
C GLY A 41 -3.32 -3.56 -13.69
N GLN A 42 -4.07 -4.39 -12.95
CA GLN A 42 -5.43 -4.08 -12.53
C GLN A 42 -5.45 -3.28 -11.23
N ILE A 43 -6.51 -2.48 -11.06
CA ILE A 43 -6.77 -1.76 -9.82
C ILE A 43 -7.14 -2.78 -8.73
N VAL A 44 -6.38 -2.78 -7.65
CA VAL A 44 -6.61 -3.66 -6.48
C VAL A 44 -7.23 -2.90 -5.31
N GLY A 45 -7.17 -1.58 -5.35
CA GLY A 45 -7.68 -0.71 -4.31
C GLY A 45 -7.30 0.74 -4.54
N TRP A 46 -7.39 1.54 -3.48
CA TRP A 46 -7.05 2.96 -3.49
C TRP A 46 -6.68 3.42 -2.08
N LYS A 47 -5.85 4.47 -1.99
CA LYS A 47 -5.40 5.08 -0.74
C LYS A 47 -6.08 6.44 -0.57
N TYR A 48 -6.47 6.75 0.65
CA TYR A 48 -6.85 8.11 1.03
C TYR A 48 -5.62 8.97 1.23
N GLU A 49 -5.46 10.03 0.44
CA GLU A 49 -4.32 10.93 0.51
C GLU A 49 -4.64 12.18 1.33
N SER A 50 -5.81 12.76 1.12
CA SER A 50 -6.26 13.92 1.88
C SER A 50 -7.77 13.95 2.00
N ALA A 51 -8.27 14.37 3.15
CA ALA A 51 -9.69 14.65 3.34
C ALA A 51 -9.89 16.17 3.49
N HIS A 52 -10.80 16.73 2.69
CA HIS A 52 -11.11 18.16 2.78
C HIS A 52 -11.81 18.50 4.11
N GLU A 53 -12.52 17.54 4.69
CA GLU A 53 -13.22 17.71 5.95
C GLU A 53 -12.39 17.20 7.13
N ARG A 54 -12.20 18.05 8.16
CA ARG A 54 -11.40 17.71 9.35
C ARG A 54 -11.91 16.46 10.10
N SER A 55 -13.22 16.23 10.07
CA SER A 55 -13.87 15.06 10.66
C SER A 55 -13.45 13.74 10.01
N GLN A 56 -12.98 13.77 8.76
CA GLN A 56 -12.59 12.61 7.96
C GLN A 56 -11.07 12.41 7.90
N LYS A 57 -10.28 13.29 8.53
CA LYS A 57 -8.80 13.21 8.55
C LYS A 57 -8.24 11.90 9.08
N TYR A 58 -8.98 11.21 9.94
CA TYR A 58 -8.58 9.89 10.42
C TYR A 58 -8.48 8.84 9.30
N LYS A 59 -9.03 9.12 8.10
CA LYS A 59 -8.91 8.26 6.92
C LYS A 59 -7.66 8.53 6.10
N GLU A 60 -7.02 9.69 6.26
CA GLU A 60 -5.77 10.02 5.56
C GLU A 60 -4.71 8.94 5.87
N GLY A 61 -4.08 8.40 4.83
CA GLY A 61 -3.11 7.31 4.94
C GLY A 61 -3.71 5.89 4.99
N LYS A 62 -5.04 5.74 5.02
CA LYS A 62 -5.69 4.42 4.98
C LYS A 62 -5.79 3.87 3.56
N PHE A 63 -5.68 2.55 3.44
CA PHE A 63 -5.77 1.80 2.19
C PHE A 63 -7.09 1.04 2.14
N VAL A 64 -7.79 1.10 1.01
CA VAL A 64 -9.01 0.35 0.74
C VAL A 64 -8.73 -0.62 -0.39
N LEU A 65 -8.70 -1.92 -0.08
CA LEU A 65 -8.45 -2.96 -1.07
C LEU A 65 -9.77 -3.62 -1.48
N GLU A 66 -10.17 -3.37 -2.72
CA GLU A 66 -11.40 -3.92 -3.30
C GLU A 66 -11.31 -5.42 -3.53
N SER A 67 -10.10 -5.96 -3.74
CA SER A 67 -9.88 -7.40 -3.98
C SER A 67 -10.29 -8.29 -2.79
N ARG A 68 -10.30 -7.76 -1.56
CA ARG A 68 -10.64 -8.54 -0.33
C ARG A 68 -11.74 -7.89 0.52
N GLY A 69 -12.28 -6.74 0.12
CA GLY A 69 -13.35 -6.02 0.83
C GLY A 69 -12.96 -5.55 2.23
N ARG A 70 -11.67 -5.23 2.46
CA ARG A 70 -11.16 -4.80 3.78
C ARG A 70 -10.45 -3.46 3.68
N ILE A 71 -10.62 -2.65 4.73
CA ILE A 71 -9.87 -1.41 4.96
C ILE A 71 -8.67 -1.80 5.79
N VAL A 72 -7.47 -1.47 5.28
CA VAL A 72 -6.19 -1.86 5.86
C VAL A 72 -5.42 -0.58 6.16
N ASP A 73 -4.77 -0.53 7.33
CA ASP A 73 -3.91 0.60 7.70
C ASP A 73 -2.48 0.36 7.16
N GLU A 74 -1.65 1.40 7.07
CA GLU A 74 -0.31 1.35 6.49
C GLU A 74 0.57 0.19 7.01
N ILE A 75 0.49 -0.09 8.31
CA ILE A 75 1.26 -1.16 8.99
C ILE A 75 0.75 -2.55 8.61
N ASP A 76 -0.56 -2.72 8.52
CA ASP A 76 -1.19 -4.00 8.18
C ASP A 76 -1.03 -4.29 6.67
N PHE A 77 -0.93 -3.24 5.85
CA PHE A 77 -0.61 -3.33 4.44
C PHE A 77 0.83 -3.83 4.22
N THR A 78 1.80 -3.35 5.00
CA THR A 78 3.20 -3.83 4.97
C THR A 78 3.42 -5.23 5.56
N ALA A 79 2.50 -5.71 6.39
CA ALA A 79 2.59 -7.01 7.04
C ALA A 79 1.97 -8.14 6.19
N GLU A 80 0.85 -7.88 5.50
CA GLU A 80 0.22 -8.86 4.59
C GLU A 80 0.84 -8.85 3.17
N PHE A 81 1.35 -7.71 2.71
CA PHE A 81 2.18 -7.60 1.52
C PHE A 81 3.56 -7.14 2.00
N HIS A 82 4.61 -7.94 1.84
CA HIS A 82 5.96 -7.58 2.30
C HIS A 82 6.50 -6.43 1.42
N ILE A 83 6.09 -5.20 1.73
CA ILE A 83 6.55 -3.98 1.08
C ILE A 83 7.94 -3.73 1.62
N GLU A 84 8.94 -4.24 0.92
CA GLU A 84 10.27 -3.68 1.04
C GLU A 84 10.20 -2.28 0.41
N SER A 85 9.78 -1.29 1.20
CA SER A 85 10.14 0.09 0.92
C SER A 85 11.65 0.08 0.99
N CYS A 86 12.30 0.00 -0.17
CA CYS A 86 13.71 0.27 -0.29
C CYS A 86 13.94 1.75 0.01
N VAL A 87 13.81 2.15 1.28
CA VAL A 87 14.76 3.05 1.92
C VAL A 87 16.07 2.25 2.04
N SER A 88 16.62 1.91 0.88
CA SER A 88 17.98 1.44 0.75
C SER A 88 18.84 2.68 0.94
N MET A 89 19.10 3.03 2.19
CA MET A 89 20.25 3.84 2.53
C MET A 89 21.47 2.95 2.27
N SER A 90 21.93 2.93 1.02
CA SER A 90 23.13 2.19 0.62
C SER A 90 24.37 2.71 1.36
N ASP A 91 25.24 1.77 1.69
CA ASP A 91 26.41 1.87 2.57
C ASP A 91 27.40 3.01 2.30
N ALA A 92 28.00 3.52 3.38
CA ALA A 92 29.34 4.07 3.37
C ALA A 92 30.17 3.29 4.39
N GLU A 93 30.94 2.31 3.93
CA GLU A 93 32.07 1.74 4.67
C GLU A 93 33.19 2.78 4.69
N ASP A 94 33.52 3.32 5.86
CA ASP A 94 34.70 4.16 6.09
C ASP A 94 35.82 3.27 6.62
N ALA A 95 36.94 3.22 5.89
CA ALA A 95 38.16 2.48 6.19
C ALA A 95 39.31 3.44 6.47
#